data_AF-A0A2J8PS99-F1
#
_entry.id   AF-A0A2J8PS99-F1
#
_cell.length_a   1.000
_cell.length_b   1.000
_cell.length_c   1.000
_cell.angle_alpha   90.00
_cell.angle_beta   90.00
_cell.angle_gamma   90.00
#
_symmetry.space_group_name_H-M   'P 1'
#
loop_
_entity.id
_entity.type
_entity.pdbx_description
1 polymer ?
#
loop_
_entity_poly.entity_id
_entity_poly.type
_entity_poly.pdbx_seq_one_letter_code
_entity_poly.pdbx_strand_id
1 'polypeptide(L)'
;GHWIEATGHTNEMKHTTDFYFNIAGHQAMHYSRILPNIWLGSCPRQVEHVTIKLKHELGITAVMNFQTEWDIVQNSSGCNRYPEPMTPDTMIKLYREEGLAYIWMPTPDMSTEDEKRTADMCCSGMWEETADFGLGILDYLKQK
;
A
#
# COMPACT_ATOMS: atom_id res chain seq x y z
N GLY A 1 22.99 -7.90 -2.52
CA GLY A 1 23.63 -7.28 -3.70
C GLY A 1 23.01 -7.86 -4.95
N HIS A 2 22.85 -7.07 -6.01
CA HIS A 2 22.31 -7.52 -7.29
C HIS A 2 23.39 -8.15 -8.17
N TRP A 3 22.98 -9.05 -9.06
CA TRP A 3 23.87 -9.65 -10.04
C TRP A 3 24.34 -8.60 -11.05
N ILE A 4 25.63 -8.59 -11.37
CA ILE A 4 26.22 -7.70 -12.37
C ILE A 4 26.15 -8.43 -13.71
N GLU A 5 25.40 -7.87 -14.67
CA GLU A 5 25.30 -8.44 -16.00
C GLU A 5 26.60 -8.29 -16.80
N ALA A 6 26.67 -8.96 -17.95
CA ALA A 6 27.82 -8.86 -18.87
C ALA A 6 28.12 -7.41 -19.33
N THR A 7 27.13 -6.53 -19.26
CA THR A 7 27.26 -5.09 -19.54
C THR A 7 27.94 -4.30 -18.43
N GLY A 8 28.19 -4.92 -17.27
CA GLY A 8 28.75 -4.27 -16.08
C GLY A 8 27.71 -3.55 -15.21
N HIS A 9 26.43 -3.61 -15.56
CA HIS A 9 25.34 -2.98 -14.80
C HIS A 9 24.43 -4.02 -14.14
N THR A 10 23.76 -3.64 -13.05
CA THR A 10 22.80 -4.51 -12.33
C THR A 10 21.38 -4.43 -12.89
N ASN A 11 21.08 -3.37 -13.67
CA ASN A 11 19.78 -3.12 -14.30
C ASN A 11 18.57 -3.21 -13.34
N GLU A 12 18.77 -2.79 -12.08
CA GLU A 12 17.76 -2.87 -11.02
C GLU A 12 16.43 -2.25 -11.42
N MET A 13 16.44 -1.05 -12.05
CA MET A 13 15.24 -0.37 -12.52
C MET A 13 14.45 -1.24 -13.53
N LYS A 14 15.13 -1.91 -14.46
CA LYS A 14 14.48 -2.79 -15.44
C LYS A 14 13.85 -3.99 -14.76
N HIS A 15 14.57 -4.65 -13.86
CA HIS A 15 14.07 -5.82 -13.14
C HIS A 15 12.85 -5.48 -12.27
N THR A 16 12.87 -4.34 -11.57
CA THR A 16 11.73 -3.85 -10.79
C THR A 16 10.52 -3.55 -11.68
N THR A 17 10.77 -2.93 -12.84
CA THR A 17 9.72 -2.58 -13.82
C THR A 17 9.08 -3.82 -14.43
N ASP A 18 9.90 -4.80 -14.84
CA ASP A 18 9.44 -6.08 -15.40
C ASP A 18 8.59 -6.86 -14.38
N PHE A 19 9.01 -6.87 -13.10
CA PHE A 19 8.24 -7.48 -12.02
C PHE A 19 6.89 -6.78 -11.81
N TYR A 20 6.89 -5.45 -11.76
CA TYR A 20 5.67 -4.65 -11.60
C TYR A 20 4.67 -4.90 -12.74
N PHE A 21 5.14 -4.84 -13.99
CA PHE A 21 4.30 -5.06 -15.17
C PHE A 21 3.73 -6.47 -15.20
N ASN A 22 4.48 -7.47 -14.75
CA ASN A 22 3.96 -8.82 -14.65
C ASN A 22 2.76 -8.91 -13.69
N ILE A 23 2.87 -8.30 -12.50
CA ILE A 23 1.78 -8.30 -11.52
C ILE A 23 0.57 -7.52 -12.05
N ALA A 24 0.80 -6.32 -12.58
CA ALA A 24 -0.27 -5.47 -13.08
C ALA A 24 -0.97 -6.09 -14.30
N GLY A 25 -0.21 -6.70 -15.22
CA GLY A 25 -0.72 -7.36 -16.41
C GLY A 25 -1.64 -8.54 -16.12
N HIS A 26 -1.41 -9.25 -15.00
CA HIS A 26 -2.28 -10.34 -14.56
C HIS A 26 -3.40 -9.90 -13.60
N GLN A 27 -3.55 -8.59 -13.37
CA GLN A 27 -4.47 -8.05 -12.35
C GLN A 27 -4.31 -8.77 -11.01
N ALA A 28 -3.08 -9.12 -10.64
CA ALA A 28 -2.76 -9.91 -9.47
C ALA A 28 -2.34 -9.02 -8.29
N MET A 29 -2.27 -9.62 -7.11
CA MET A 29 -1.69 -9.02 -5.91
C MET A 29 -0.58 -9.93 -5.38
N HIS A 30 0.65 -9.42 -5.33
CA HIS A 30 1.79 -10.12 -4.76
C HIS A 30 2.09 -9.57 -3.36
N TYR A 31 2.35 -10.46 -2.41
CA TYR A 31 2.64 -10.09 -1.02
C TYR A 31 3.61 -11.08 -0.38
N SER A 32 4.25 -10.66 0.69
CA SER A 32 5.19 -11.47 1.46
C SER A 32 5.05 -11.15 2.94
N ARG A 33 5.14 -12.19 3.78
CA ARG A 33 5.12 -12.05 5.23
C ARG A 33 6.50 -11.63 5.72
N ILE A 34 6.59 -10.46 6.34
CA ILE A 34 7.85 -9.93 6.88
C ILE A 34 7.99 -10.33 8.35
N LEU A 35 6.91 -10.19 9.13
CA LEU A 35 6.80 -10.59 10.52
C LEU A 35 5.44 -11.27 10.77
N PRO A 36 5.22 -11.91 11.92
CA PRO A 36 3.94 -12.56 12.21
C PRO A 36 2.71 -11.68 11.99
N ASN A 37 2.85 -10.37 12.23
CA ASN A 37 1.83 -9.34 12.12
C ASN A 37 2.08 -8.29 11.02
N ILE A 38 3.11 -8.47 10.18
CA ILE A 38 3.44 -7.51 9.10
C ILE A 38 3.54 -8.24 7.76
N TRP A 39 2.75 -7.75 6.81
CA TRP A 39 2.76 -8.16 5.42
C TRP A 39 3.14 -6.97 4.56
N LEU A 40 3.98 -7.20 3.55
CA LEU A 40 4.38 -6.21 2.57
C LEU A 40 4.01 -6.72 1.17
N GLY A 41 3.40 -5.88 0.35
CA GLY A 41 2.95 -6.31 -0.97
C GLY A 41 2.50 -5.16 -1.87
N SER A 42 2.13 -5.52 -3.08
CA SER A 42 1.53 -4.62 -4.07
C SER A 42 0.09 -4.26 -3.69
N CYS A 43 -0.44 -3.19 -4.29
CA CYS A 43 -1.84 -2.78 -4.10
C CYS A 43 -2.86 -3.85 -4.57
N PRO A 44 -4.07 -3.85 -3.98
CA PRO A 44 -5.19 -4.65 -4.48
C PRO A 44 -5.69 -4.09 -5.81
N ARG A 45 -5.91 -4.97 -6.78
CA ARG A 45 -6.41 -4.62 -8.13
C ARG A 45 -7.85 -5.06 -8.40
N GLN A 46 -8.44 -5.78 -7.46
CA GLN A 46 -9.76 -6.40 -7.55
C GLN A 46 -10.38 -6.39 -6.15
N VAL A 47 -11.71 -6.35 -6.06
CA VAL A 47 -12.45 -6.34 -4.78
C VAL A 47 -12.08 -7.54 -3.92
N GLU A 48 -11.94 -8.71 -4.53
CA GLU A 48 -11.64 -10.00 -3.88
C GLU A 48 -10.25 -10.01 -3.23
N HIS A 49 -9.33 -9.15 -3.69
CA HIS A 49 -8.07 -8.98 -3.00
C HIS A 49 -8.27 -8.39 -1.60
N VAL A 50 -9.24 -7.49 -1.42
CA VAL A 50 -9.54 -6.95 -0.09
C VAL A 50 -10.43 -7.92 0.69
N THR A 51 -11.56 -8.30 0.11
CA THR A 51 -12.61 -9.05 0.83
C THR A 51 -12.21 -10.48 1.13
N ILE A 52 -11.46 -11.15 0.26
CA ILE A 52 -11.05 -12.55 0.44
C ILE A 52 -9.58 -12.63 0.86
N LYS A 53 -8.66 -12.09 0.06
CA LYS A 53 -7.21 -12.27 0.31
C LYS A 53 -6.75 -11.60 1.59
N LEU A 54 -6.92 -10.28 1.71
CA LEU A 54 -6.47 -9.54 2.89
C LEU A 54 -7.27 -9.94 4.14
N LYS A 55 -8.61 -9.90 4.05
CA LYS A 55 -9.48 -10.09 5.21
C LYS A 55 -9.56 -11.55 5.70
N HIS A 56 -9.83 -12.50 4.80
CA HIS A 56 -10.12 -13.88 5.22
C HIS A 56 -8.90 -14.79 5.17
N GLU A 57 -8.10 -14.74 4.09
CA GLU A 57 -6.93 -15.63 3.96
C GLU A 57 -5.75 -15.18 4.83
N LEU A 58 -5.46 -13.87 4.83
CA LEU A 58 -4.32 -13.32 5.58
C LEU A 58 -4.68 -12.83 6.97
N GLY A 59 -5.97 -12.61 7.26
CA GLY A 59 -6.43 -12.10 8.55
C GLY A 59 -5.94 -10.69 8.86
N ILE A 60 -5.75 -9.85 7.83
CA ILE A 60 -5.35 -8.45 7.99
C ILE A 60 -6.45 -7.70 8.73
N THR A 61 -6.05 -6.85 9.67
CA THR A 61 -6.95 -5.99 10.45
C THR A 61 -6.75 -4.50 10.16
N ALA A 62 -5.56 -4.12 9.67
CA ALA A 62 -5.20 -2.76 9.32
C ALA A 62 -4.37 -2.72 8.03
N VAL A 63 -4.60 -1.70 7.20
CA VAL A 63 -3.88 -1.46 5.94
C VAL A 63 -3.32 -0.05 5.96
N MET A 64 -2.02 0.06 5.70
CA MET A 64 -1.36 1.33 5.44
C MET A 64 -1.07 1.42 3.94
N ASN A 65 -1.55 2.48 3.29
CA ASN A 65 -1.36 2.68 1.86
C ASN A 65 -0.60 3.99 1.59
N PHE A 66 0.48 3.87 0.83
CA PHE A 66 1.34 4.99 0.45
C PHE A 66 1.11 5.48 -0.98
N GLN A 67 0.24 4.81 -1.74
CA GLN A 67 -0.12 5.22 -3.10
C GLN A 67 -0.62 6.66 -3.14
N THR A 68 -0.23 7.42 -4.17
CA THR A 68 -0.86 8.70 -4.48
C THR A 68 -2.28 8.49 -5.01
N GLU A 69 -3.04 9.57 -5.13
CA GLU A 69 -4.36 9.52 -5.79
C GLU A 69 -4.27 8.93 -7.20
N TRP A 70 -3.27 9.36 -7.97
CA TRP A 70 -3.07 8.89 -9.33
C TRP A 70 -2.76 7.38 -9.37
N ASP A 71 -1.93 6.89 -8.44
CA ASP A 71 -1.61 5.47 -8.35
C ASP A 71 -2.84 4.61 -8.02
N ILE A 72 -3.73 5.11 -7.16
CA ILE A 72 -4.99 4.44 -6.83
C ILE A 72 -5.89 4.34 -8.06
N VAL A 73 -6.08 5.45 -8.78
CA VAL A 73 -6.93 5.49 -9.98
C VAL A 73 -6.36 4.56 -11.06
N GLN A 74 -5.05 4.58 -11.28
CA GLN A 74 -4.43 3.77 -12.32
C GLN A 74 -4.46 2.27 -11.99
N ASN A 75 -4.16 1.90 -10.75
CA ASN A 75 -3.82 0.51 -10.43
C ASN A 75 -4.90 -0.22 -9.62
N SER A 76 -5.81 0.51 -8.97
CA SER A 76 -6.80 -0.05 -8.05
C SER A 76 -8.24 0.17 -8.51
N SER A 77 -8.46 0.64 -9.74
CA SER A 77 -9.80 0.89 -10.31
C SER A 77 -10.70 -0.35 -10.35
N GLY A 78 -10.14 -1.55 -10.47
CA GLY A 78 -10.88 -2.82 -10.36
C GLY A 78 -11.42 -3.12 -8.95
N CYS A 79 -11.06 -2.32 -7.94
CA CYS A 79 -11.68 -2.37 -6.61
C CYS A 79 -12.99 -1.58 -6.51
N ASN A 80 -13.36 -0.83 -7.57
CA ASN A 80 -14.58 -0.04 -7.56
C ASN A 80 -15.81 -0.91 -7.84
N ARG A 81 -16.74 -0.95 -6.88
CA ARG A 81 -18.03 -1.67 -6.99
C ARG A 81 -19.16 -0.79 -7.51
N TYR A 82 -18.89 0.49 -7.70
CA TYR A 82 -19.90 1.51 -7.92
C TYR A 82 -19.77 2.13 -9.32
N PRO A 83 -20.86 2.69 -9.88
CA PRO A 83 -20.83 3.35 -11.19
C PRO A 83 -20.08 4.68 -11.18
N GLU A 84 -19.82 5.27 -10.03
CA GLU A 84 -19.03 6.49 -9.86
C GLU A 84 -17.57 6.27 -10.28
N PRO A 85 -16.84 7.31 -10.72
CA PRO A 85 -15.41 7.20 -11.02
C PRO A 85 -14.59 6.71 -9.82
N MET A 86 -13.48 6.02 -10.11
CA MET A 86 -12.53 5.61 -9.08
C MET A 86 -11.91 6.84 -8.42
N THR A 87 -11.93 6.89 -7.08
CA THR A 87 -11.24 7.89 -6.28
C THR A 87 -10.60 7.24 -5.04
N PRO A 88 -9.73 7.95 -4.30
CA PRO A 88 -9.23 7.45 -3.01
C PRO A 88 -10.35 7.14 -2.01
N ASP A 89 -11.45 7.89 -2.05
CA ASP A 89 -12.63 7.65 -1.22
C ASP A 89 -13.28 6.28 -1.49
N THR A 90 -13.19 5.76 -2.72
CA THR A 90 -13.63 4.40 -3.06
C THR A 90 -12.91 3.36 -2.19
N MET A 91 -11.60 3.51 -2.00
CA MET A 91 -10.80 2.61 -1.17
C MET A 91 -11.12 2.79 0.31
N ILE A 92 -11.23 4.04 0.78
CA ILE A 92 -11.62 4.35 2.17
C ILE A 92 -12.97 3.69 2.49
N LYS A 93 -13.95 3.81 1.59
CA LYS A 93 -15.27 3.20 1.72
C LYS A 93 -15.20 1.68 1.72
N LEU A 94 -14.44 1.08 0.80
CA LEU A 94 -14.25 -0.37 0.72
C LEU A 94 -13.68 -0.94 2.02
N TYR A 95 -12.58 -0.40 2.54
CA TYR A 95 -11.98 -0.88 3.78
C TYR A 95 -12.89 -0.67 4.98
N ARG A 96 -13.60 0.46 5.05
CA ARG A 96 -14.58 0.74 6.10
C ARG A 96 -15.71 -0.29 6.12
N GLU A 97 -16.28 -0.60 4.96
CA GLU A 97 -17.37 -1.59 4.84
C GLU A 97 -16.91 -3.01 5.19
N GLU A 98 -15.65 -3.32 4.89
CA GLU A 98 -15.05 -4.60 5.24
C GLU A 98 -14.58 -4.69 6.70
N GLY A 99 -14.64 -3.60 7.46
CA GLY A 99 -14.24 -3.55 8.87
C GLY A 99 -12.71 -3.57 9.06
N LEU A 100 -11.96 -3.08 8.07
CA LEU A 100 -10.51 -2.98 8.11
C LEU A 100 -10.09 -1.54 8.43
N ALA A 101 -9.18 -1.35 9.39
CA ALA A 101 -8.58 -0.04 9.62
C ALA A 101 -7.77 0.36 8.38
N TYR A 102 -7.91 1.60 7.93
CA TYR A 102 -7.24 2.09 6.72
C TYR A 102 -6.58 3.43 6.98
N ILE A 103 -5.27 3.47 6.82
CA ILE A 103 -4.44 4.67 6.91
C ILE A 103 -3.91 4.95 5.51
N TRP A 104 -4.32 6.07 4.94
CA TRP A 104 -3.83 6.53 3.64
C TRP A 104 -2.87 7.70 3.85
N MET A 105 -1.62 7.53 3.43
CA MET A 105 -0.57 8.52 3.51
C MET A 105 0.06 8.66 2.11
N PRO A 106 -0.52 9.46 1.21
CA PRO A 106 -0.02 9.56 -0.16
C PRO A 106 1.42 10.08 -0.15
N THR A 107 2.33 9.26 -0.66
CA THR A 107 3.77 9.56 -0.75
C THR A 107 4.18 9.50 -2.22
N PRO A 108 4.70 10.60 -2.80
CA PRO A 108 5.24 10.58 -4.15
C PRO A 108 6.32 9.51 -4.30
N ASP A 109 6.14 8.63 -5.29
CA ASP A 109 7.14 7.61 -5.62
C ASP A 109 8.43 8.27 -6.14
N MET A 110 9.57 7.61 -5.95
CA MET A 110 10.90 8.04 -6.42
C MET A 110 11.44 9.33 -5.79
N SER A 111 10.91 9.76 -4.63
CA SER A 111 11.38 10.92 -3.87
C SER A 111 12.03 10.51 -2.55
N THR A 112 13.37 10.56 -2.47
CA THR A 112 14.10 10.21 -1.24
C THR A 112 13.73 11.10 -0.05
N GLU A 113 13.33 12.35 -0.28
CA GLU A 113 12.92 13.25 0.80
C GLU A 113 11.54 12.90 1.35
N ASP A 114 10.58 12.63 0.46
CA ASP A 114 9.23 12.26 0.86
C ASP A 114 9.20 10.87 1.50
N GLU A 115 9.97 9.91 0.95
CA GLU A 115 10.15 8.58 1.56
C GLU A 115 10.72 8.69 2.98
N LYS A 116 11.76 9.50 3.18
CA LYS A 116 12.33 9.74 4.52
C LYS A 116 11.30 10.36 5.45
N ARG A 117 10.58 11.38 5.00
CA ARG A 117 9.54 12.03 5.80
C ARG A 117 8.44 11.06 6.21
N THR A 118 7.95 10.23 5.28
CA THR A 118 6.94 9.22 5.57
C THR A 118 7.48 8.16 6.53
N ALA A 119 8.73 7.72 6.36
CA ALA A 119 9.37 6.77 7.27
C ALA A 119 9.50 7.35 8.68
N ASP A 120 9.89 8.62 8.81
CA ASP A 120 10.00 9.31 10.09
C ASP A 120 8.61 9.43 10.76
N MET A 121 7.56 9.71 10.00
CA MET A 121 6.19 9.73 10.51
C MET A 121 5.71 8.36 10.99
N CYS A 122 5.95 7.30 10.21
CA CYS A 122 5.60 5.93 10.59
C CYS A 122 6.36 5.48 11.84
N CYS A 123 7.66 5.78 11.91
CA CYS A 123 8.47 5.48 13.08
C CYS A 123 7.97 6.24 14.30
N SER A 124 7.77 7.56 14.19
CA SER A 124 7.36 8.39 15.32
C SER A 124 6.00 7.96 15.89
N GLY A 125 5.03 7.63 15.02
CA GLY A 125 3.74 7.06 15.45
C GLY A 125 3.86 5.66 16.08
N MET A 126 4.84 4.85 15.65
CA MET A 126 5.15 3.57 16.29
C MET A 126 5.79 3.71 17.67
N TRP A 127 6.49 4.80 17.97
CA TRP A 127 7.15 5.02 19.26
C TRP A 127 6.24 5.67 20.32
N GLU A 128 5.18 6.39 19.93
CA GLU A 128 4.25 7.02 20.88
C GLU A 128 3.15 6.08 21.41
N GLU A 129 2.88 4.93 20.77
CA GLU A 129 1.76 4.06 21.13
C GLU A 129 2.15 2.58 21.27
N THR A 130 2.70 2.22 22.43
CA THR A 130 2.52 0.86 22.99
C THR A 130 1.10 0.64 23.54
N ALA A 131 0.11 1.48 23.21
CA ALA A 131 -1.21 1.43 23.84
C ALA A 131 -2.44 1.55 22.92
N ASP A 132 -2.44 2.25 21.78
CA ASP A 132 -3.68 2.35 20.99
C ASP A 132 -3.47 2.84 19.54
N PHE A 133 -3.13 1.92 18.63
CA PHE A 133 -2.71 2.15 17.23
C PHE A 133 -3.65 3.00 16.34
N GLY A 134 -4.78 3.49 16.85
CA GLY A 134 -5.82 4.18 16.10
C GLY A 134 -5.95 5.69 16.35
N LEU A 135 -5.40 6.24 17.44
CA LEU A 135 -5.69 7.63 17.86
C LEU A 135 -4.57 8.61 17.49
N GLY A 136 -3.29 8.27 17.68
CA GLY A 136 -2.17 9.17 17.44
C GLY A 136 -2.03 9.65 15.98
N ILE A 137 -2.21 8.75 15.01
CA ILE A 137 -2.16 9.11 13.58
C ILE A 137 -3.34 10.01 13.17
N LEU A 138 -4.54 9.74 13.69
CA LEU A 138 -5.73 10.51 13.38
C LEU A 138 -5.70 11.93 13.97
N ASP A 139 -5.12 12.11 15.15
CA ASP A 139 -5.05 13.44 15.78
C ASP A 139 -3.94 14.33 15.22
N TYR A 140 -2.89 13.76 14.61
CA TYR A 140 -1.91 14.53 13.84
C TYR A 140 -2.45 14.94 12.46
N LEU A 141 -3.18 14.06 11.76
CA LEU A 141 -3.75 14.36 10.44
C LEU A 141 -4.87 15.41 10.50
N LYS A 142 -5.56 15.58 11.64
CA LYS A 142 -6.54 16.67 11.86
C LYS A 142 -5.91 18.05 12.11
N GLN A 143 -4.60 18.13 12.32
CA GLN A 143 -3.88 19.39 12.57
C GLN A 143 -3.35 20.04 11.28
N LYS A 144 -3.72 19.52 10.10
CA LYS A 144 -3.44 20.13 8.80
C LYS A 144 -4.69 20.38 7.99
#